data_AF-A0A962PPD8-F1
#
_entry.id   AF-A0A962PPD8-F1
#
_cell.length_a   1.000
_cell.length_b   1.000
_cell.length_c   1.000
_cell.angle_alpha   90.00
_cell.angle_beta   90.00
_cell.angle_gamma   90.00
#
_symmetry.space_group_name_H-M   'P 1'
#
loop_
_entity.id
_entity.type
_entity.pdbx_description
1 polymer ?
#
loop_
_entity_poly.entity_id
_entity_poly.type
_entity_poly.pdbx_seq_one_letter_code
_entity_poly.pdbx_strand_id
1 'polypeptide(L)'
;MHIHLSFIRRLAFTCWVLFSLPVAAAPLDPSSSTWSMLGLLPSGDLVVDTGTSGDAGSLPTLTFAGGILVGDVVAQAGGPDIAVFRFDGGSVFGASDLLTVSSGSRALALLFDGAALIEGTIDVSGGSGVDNSTTAGTGVAGGGNGGYGNWPTPGNGVGPGAGIGGSSSASFSGVSSGSGGGFGTNGGNGGAGVTGKAGGSAYGDLATVLEGGSGGGAGGAGPYYTPGAGGGAGGGALEIGDLTDLDLAGATILANGGDTGSSTAGNIGPNGGGGSGGGILLHAFDVSMDLSTVVQANGGSGGVGAVQGGCGGAGRVRVVTNTEGSFTNNGTAEAVGGAGCQSGSLLATSQDDVGAGSATPPTGVPAP
;
A
#
# COMPACT_ATOMS: atom_id res chain seq x y z
N MET A 1 3.21 -3.39 -83.77
CA MET A 1 4.22 -3.23 -82.71
C MET A 1 3.47 -2.83 -81.43
N HIS A 2 3.13 -3.81 -80.60
CA HIS A 2 2.39 -3.62 -79.35
C HIS A 2 3.28 -4.11 -78.21
N ILE A 3 3.61 -3.20 -77.30
CA ILE A 3 4.47 -3.45 -76.15
C ILE A 3 3.55 -3.80 -74.97
N HIS A 4 3.65 -5.05 -74.50
CA HIS A 4 3.00 -5.53 -73.29
C HIS A 4 3.90 -5.19 -72.09
N LEU A 5 3.44 -4.30 -71.20
CA LEU A 5 4.12 -3.97 -69.95
C LEU A 5 3.58 -4.86 -68.82
N SER A 6 4.44 -5.70 -68.27
CA SER A 6 4.16 -6.65 -67.19
C SER A 6 4.08 -5.94 -65.84
N PHE A 7 2.93 -6.06 -65.16
CA PHE A 7 2.69 -5.49 -63.83
C PHE A 7 3.30 -6.39 -62.74
N ILE A 8 4.31 -5.88 -62.02
CA ILE A 8 4.91 -6.54 -60.85
C ILE A 8 4.08 -6.18 -59.61
N ARG A 9 3.35 -7.16 -59.05
CA ARG A 9 2.68 -7.04 -57.75
C ARG A 9 3.72 -7.24 -56.63
N ARG A 10 4.00 -6.20 -55.85
CA ARG A 10 4.72 -6.30 -54.58
C ARG A 10 3.72 -6.59 -53.46
N LEU A 11 3.88 -7.75 -52.82
CA LEU A 11 3.14 -8.15 -51.62
C LEU A 11 3.84 -7.49 -50.42
N ALA A 12 3.17 -6.55 -49.74
CA ALA A 12 3.67 -5.95 -48.52
C ALA A 12 3.28 -6.83 -47.32
N PHE A 13 4.27 -7.35 -46.59
CA PHE A 13 4.09 -8.02 -45.31
C PHE A 13 3.93 -6.95 -44.23
N THR A 14 2.72 -6.75 -43.74
CA THR A 14 2.45 -5.87 -42.59
C THR A 14 2.75 -6.65 -41.31
N CYS A 15 3.88 -6.34 -40.68
CA CYS A 15 4.24 -6.85 -39.36
C CYS A 15 3.36 -6.15 -38.31
N TRP A 16 2.42 -6.88 -37.72
CA TRP A 16 1.61 -6.39 -36.61
C TRP A 16 2.45 -6.43 -35.33
N VAL A 17 2.96 -5.28 -34.92
CA VAL A 17 3.50 -5.10 -33.57
C VAL A 17 2.29 -4.94 -32.65
N LEU A 18 1.96 -6.00 -31.91
CA LEU A 18 0.99 -5.94 -30.82
C LEU A 18 1.63 -5.14 -29.68
N PHE A 19 1.27 -3.86 -29.57
CA PHE A 19 1.52 -3.08 -28.37
C PHE A 19 0.45 -3.47 -27.34
N SER A 20 0.84 -4.20 -26.30
CA SER A 20 0.01 -4.33 -25.10
C SER A 20 -0.04 -2.95 -24.44
N LEU A 21 -1.20 -2.30 -24.45
CA LEU A 21 -1.38 -1.10 -23.63
C LEU A 21 -1.27 -1.51 -22.15
N PRO A 22 -0.65 -0.68 -21.29
CA PRO A 22 -0.70 -0.93 -19.87
C PRO A 22 -2.18 -0.89 -19.44
N VAL A 23 -2.64 -2.01 -18.89
CA VAL A 23 -3.94 -2.08 -18.21
C VAL A 23 -3.77 -1.29 -16.93
N ALA A 24 -4.57 -0.23 -16.75
CA ALA A 24 -4.68 0.44 -15.45
C ALA A 24 -5.03 -0.63 -14.40
N ALA A 25 -4.54 -0.54 -13.16
CA ALA A 25 -5.05 -1.38 -12.08
C ALA A 25 -6.50 -0.99 -11.78
N ALA A 26 -7.40 -1.43 -12.66
CA ALA A 26 -8.78 -1.64 -12.32
C ALA A 26 -8.80 -2.59 -11.12
N PRO A 27 -9.78 -2.44 -10.22
CA PRO A 27 -9.99 -3.40 -9.16
C PRO A 27 -9.91 -4.83 -9.70
N LEU A 28 -9.23 -5.71 -8.98
CA LEU A 28 -9.07 -7.10 -9.40
C LEU A 28 -10.45 -7.77 -9.42
N ASP A 29 -10.77 -8.42 -10.53
CA ASP A 29 -12.06 -9.10 -10.70
C ASP A 29 -12.17 -10.32 -9.76
N PRO A 30 -13.06 -10.30 -8.74
CA PRO A 30 -13.24 -11.42 -7.83
C PRO A 30 -13.89 -12.65 -8.50
N SER A 31 -14.47 -12.51 -9.69
CA SER A 31 -15.02 -13.62 -10.49
C SER A 31 -13.99 -14.27 -11.42
N SER A 32 -12.76 -13.71 -11.48
CA SER A 32 -11.76 -14.18 -12.42
C SER A 32 -11.38 -15.65 -12.17
N SER A 33 -11.46 -16.46 -13.23
CA SER A 33 -11.01 -17.85 -13.21
C SER A 33 -9.48 -18.00 -13.27
N THR A 34 -8.74 -16.90 -13.34
CA THR A 34 -7.27 -16.93 -13.32
C THR A 34 -6.71 -17.22 -11.94
N TRP A 35 -7.49 -16.98 -10.88
CA TRP A 35 -7.08 -17.16 -9.49
C TRP A 35 -7.67 -18.44 -8.89
N SER A 36 -6.87 -19.10 -8.08
CA SER A 36 -7.22 -20.28 -7.33
C SER A 36 -8.26 -19.94 -6.27
N MET A 37 -9.40 -20.62 -6.30
CA MET A 37 -10.41 -20.52 -5.24
C MET A 37 -9.93 -21.30 -4.00
N LEU A 38 -9.92 -20.63 -2.84
CA LEU A 38 -9.40 -21.20 -1.59
C LEU A 38 -10.50 -21.75 -0.66
N GLY A 39 -11.76 -21.65 -1.07
CA GLY A 39 -12.91 -21.98 -0.23
C GLY A 39 -13.38 -20.76 0.58
N LEU A 40 -14.08 -21.00 1.69
CA LEU A 40 -14.44 -19.94 2.64
C LEU A 40 -13.19 -19.39 3.35
N LEU A 41 -13.21 -18.09 3.68
CA LEU A 41 -12.19 -17.48 4.53
C LEU A 41 -12.13 -18.20 5.89
N PRO A 42 -10.95 -18.69 6.34
CA PRO A 42 -10.82 -19.31 7.65
C PRO A 42 -11.06 -18.31 8.78
N SER A 43 -11.68 -18.77 9.87
CA SER A 43 -11.82 -18.00 11.11
C SER A 43 -10.55 -18.01 11.97
N GLY A 44 -10.42 -17.02 12.85
CA GLY A 44 -9.31 -16.89 13.81
C GLY A 44 -8.15 -16.04 13.29
N ASP A 45 -7.01 -16.11 13.99
CA ASP A 45 -5.82 -15.36 13.63
C ASP A 45 -5.21 -15.87 12.33
N LEU A 46 -5.04 -14.97 11.36
CA LEU A 46 -4.46 -15.21 10.06
C LEU A 46 -3.13 -14.46 9.94
N VAL A 47 -2.09 -15.16 9.49
CA VAL A 47 -0.78 -14.57 9.24
C VAL A 47 -0.44 -14.73 7.77
N VAL A 48 -0.25 -13.60 7.09
CA VAL A 48 0.05 -13.55 5.67
C VAL A 48 1.54 -13.28 5.44
N ASP A 49 2.17 -14.08 4.58
CA ASP A 49 3.41 -13.73 3.91
C ASP A 49 3.08 -13.39 2.46
N THR A 50 3.23 -12.13 2.05
CA THR A 50 2.93 -11.72 0.66
C THR A 50 4.02 -12.14 -0.32
N GLY A 51 5.15 -12.66 0.18
CA GLY A 51 6.30 -13.06 -0.59
C GLY A 51 7.04 -11.86 -1.22
N THR A 52 8.01 -12.14 -2.09
CA THR A 52 8.91 -11.12 -2.63
C THR A 52 8.49 -10.68 -4.04
N SER A 53 8.20 -9.40 -4.24
CA SER A 53 7.92 -8.87 -5.58
C SER A 53 9.09 -9.08 -6.55
N GLY A 54 8.79 -9.47 -7.79
CA GLY A 54 9.75 -9.82 -8.83
C GLY A 54 10.30 -11.25 -8.75
N ASP A 55 10.02 -11.99 -7.68
CA ASP A 55 10.41 -13.39 -7.52
C ASP A 55 9.21 -14.33 -7.70
N ALA A 56 9.02 -14.85 -8.92
CA ALA A 56 7.95 -15.79 -9.22
C ALA A 56 8.05 -17.13 -8.43
N GLY A 57 9.19 -17.43 -7.80
CA GLY A 57 9.36 -18.62 -6.97
C GLY A 57 8.84 -18.46 -5.53
N SER A 58 8.64 -17.24 -5.06
CA SER A 58 8.09 -16.94 -3.74
C SER A 58 6.57 -16.80 -3.84
N LEU A 59 5.82 -17.87 -3.57
CA LEU A 59 4.35 -17.83 -3.55
C LEU A 59 3.85 -17.24 -2.22
N PRO A 60 2.77 -16.42 -2.24
CA PRO A 60 2.20 -15.88 -1.02
C PRO A 60 1.48 -16.99 -0.24
N THR A 61 1.51 -16.87 1.08
CA THR A 61 0.88 -17.85 1.97
C THR A 61 0.03 -17.17 3.04
N LEU A 62 -1.05 -17.84 3.44
CA LEU A 62 -1.92 -17.45 4.55
C LEU A 62 -1.97 -18.61 5.52
N THR A 63 -1.40 -18.40 6.71
CA THR A 63 -1.30 -19.39 7.78
C THR A 63 -2.39 -19.14 8.81
N PHE A 64 -3.04 -20.21 9.25
CA PHE A 64 -4.10 -20.21 10.26
C PHE A 64 -4.03 -21.51 11.08
N ALA A 65 -4.80 -21.64 12.15
CA ALA A 65 -4.75 -22.81 13.03
C ALA A 65 -5.03 -24.14 12.30
N GLY A 66 -5.82 -24.11 11.22
CA GLY A 66 -6.18 -25.26 10.42
C GLY A 66 -5.22 -25.60 9.28
N GLY A 67 -4.21 -24.78 8.98
CA GLY A 67 -3.23 -25.06 7.93
C GLY A 67 -2.65 -23.82 7.25
N ILE A 68 -2.22 -24.02 6.00
CA ILE A 68 -1.66 -22.99 5.14
C ILE A 68 -2.43 -23.00 3.81
N LEU A 69 -2.92 -21.85 3.39
CA LEU A 69 -3.40 -21.60 2.05
C LEU A 69 -2.29 -20.93 1.24
N VAL A 70 -2.20 -21.26 -0.05
CA VAL A 70 -1.24 -20.65 -0.98
C VAL A 70 -2.04 -19.77 -1.95
N GLY A 71 -1.70 -18.49 -2.00
CA GLY A 71 -2.35 -17.54 -2.90
C GLY A 71 -1.66 -17.48 -4.27
N ASP A 72 -2.17 -16.61 -5.13
CA ASP A 72 -1.62 -16.34 -6.46
C ASP A 72 -0.82 -15.03 -6.49
N VAL A 73 -0.02 -14.86 -7.54
CA VAL A 73 0.76 -13.63 -7.78
C VAL A 73 0.28 -12.97 -9.06
N VAL A 74 -0.04 -11.68 -8.96
CA VAL A 74 -0.38 -10.84 -10.12
C VAL A 74 0.70 -9.78 -10.30
N ALA A 75 1.32 -9.76 -11.48
CA ALA A 75 2.26 -8.72 -11.83
C ALA A 75 1.52 -7.41 -12.12
N GLN A 76 2.00 -6.30 -11.57
CA GLN A 76 1.44 -4.97 -11.77
C GLN A 76 2.47 -4.06 -12.42
N ALA A 77 2.05 -3.21 -13.36
CA ALA A 77 2.93 -2.21 -13.94
C ALA A 77 3.04 -0.99 -13.01
N GLY A 78 4.26 -0.59 -12.65
CA GLY A 78 4.52 0.66 -11.93
C GLY A 78 4.41 0.58 -10.41
N GLY A 79 4.07 -0.58 -9.85
CA GLY A 79 4.05 -0.83 -8.41
C GLY A 79 4.59 -2.23 -8.06
N PRO A 80 4.46 -2.66 -6.80
CA PRO A 80 4.77 -4.04 -6.42
C PRO A 80 3.79 -5.01 -7.08
N ASP A 81 4.22 -6.27 -7.25
CA ASP A 81 3.28 -7.35 -7.55
C ASP A 81 2.25 -7.49 -6.43
N ILE A 82 1.14 -8.17 -6.70
CA ILE A 82 0.03 -8.37 -5.76
C ILE A 82 -0.03 -9.85 -5.35
N ALA A 83 -0.10 -10.11 -4.06
CA ALA A 83 -0.46 -11.39 -3.47
C ALA A 83 -1.99 -11.48 -3.38
N VAL A 84 -2.58 -12.41 -4.10
CA VAL A 84 -4.03 -12.55 -4.23
C VAL A 84 -4.52 -13.78 -3.49
N PHE A 85 -5.47 -13.59 -2.58
CA PHE A 85 -6.22 -14.67 -1.93
C PHE A 85 -7.69 -14.53 -2.29
N ARG A 86 -8.24 -15.55 -2.95
CA ARG A 86 -9.63 -15.57 -3.41
C ARG A 86 -10.46 -16.58 -2.62
N PHE A 87 -11.61 -16.14 -2.13
CA PHE A 87 -12.51 -16.93 -1.29
C PHE A 87 -13.91 -17.01 -1.90
N ASP A 88 -14.66 -18.02 -1.48
CA ASP A 88 -16.08 -18.16 -1.79
C ASP A 88 -16.88 -17.02 -1.14
N GLY A 89 -17.99 -16.64 -1.78
CA GLY A 89 -19.00 -15.78 -1.16
C GLY A 89 -19.64 -16.42 0.08
N GLY A 90 -20.17 -15.57 0.96
CA GLY A 90 -20.65 -15.94 2.30
C GLY A 90 -19.53 -16.06 3.33
N SER A 91 -18.33 -15.57 3.02
CA SER A 91 -17.20 -15.55 3.96
C SER A 91 -17.45 -14.56 5.09
N VAL A 92 -17.08 -14.94 6.32
CA VAL A 92 -17.19 -14.10 7.51
C VAL A 92 -15.85 -14.04 8.20
N PHE A 93 -15.32 -12.83 8.39
CA PHE A 93 -14.15 -12.56 9.21
C PHE A 93 -14.61 -11.99 10.55
N GLY A 94 -14.71 -12.84 11.57
CA GLY A 94 -15.43 -12.53 12.79
C GLY A 94 -14.77 -11.43 13.64
N ALA A 95 -15.53 -10.82 14.55
CA ALA A 95 -15.06 -9.68 15.35
C ALA A 95 -13.79 -9.92 16.20
N SER A 96 -13.47 -11.18 16.51
CA SER A 96 -12.26 -11.56 17.24
C SER A 96 -11.08 -11.93 16.35
N ASP A 97 -11.29 -11.99 15.03
CA ASP A 97 -10.30 -12.47 14.09
C ASP A 97 -9.30 -11.35 13.75
N LEU A 98 -8.04 -11.71 13.60
CA LEU A 98 -6.94 -10.79 13.30
C LEU A 98 -6.13 -11.29 12.11
N LEU A 99 -6.06 -10.49 11.04
CA LEU A 99 -5.15 -10.70 9.92
C LEU A 99 -3.97 -9.75 10.06
N THR A 100 -2.76 -10.31 10.09
CA THR A 100 -1.51 -9.55 10.05
C THR A 100 -0.63 -10.01 8.91
N VAL A 101 0.21 -9.11 8.40
CA VAL A 101 1.24 -9.46 7.41
C VAL A 101 2.59 -9.60 8.12
N SER A 102 3.13 -10.81 8.18
CA SER A 102 4.40 -11.08 8.84
C SER A 102 5.61 -10.68 8.00
N SER A 103 5.47 -10.73 6.68
CA SER A 103 6.56 -10.49 5.74
C SER A 103 6.05 -10.31 4.31
N GLY A 104 6.97 -9.91 3.43
CA GLY A 104 6.72 -9.79 2.01
C GLY A 104 6.60 -8.34 1.55
N SER A 105 6.92 -8.13 0.28
CA SER A 105 6.95 -6.82 -0.38
C SER A 105 5.87 -6.66 -1.45
N ARG A 106 5.04 -7.68 -1.67
CA ARG A 106 3.88 -7.57 -2.57
C ARG A 106 2.71 -6.91 -1.89
N ALA A 107 1.88 -6.17 -2.63
CA ALA A 107 0.58 -5.73 -2.14
C ALA A 107 -0.31 -6.93 -1.77
N LEU A 108 -1.34 -6.71 -0.95
CA LEU A 108 -2.29 -7.75 -0.54
C LEU A 108 -3.66 -7.50 -1.18
N ALA A 109 -4.25 -8.53 -1.80
CA ALA A 109 -5.64 -8.52 -2.23
C ALA A 109 -6.40 -9.70 -1.62
N LEU A 110 -7.56 -9.39 -1.01
CA LEU A 110 -8.53 -10.34 -0.52
C LEU A 110 -9.79 -10.21 -1.39
N LEU A 111 -10.09 -11.25 -2.17
CA LEU A 111 -11.17 -11.25 -3.14
C LEU A 111 -12.25 -12.26 -2.75
N PHE A 112 -13.52 -11.87 -2.84
CA PHE A 112 -14.67 -12.70 -2.49
C PHE A 112 -15.61 -12.87 -3.69
N ASP A 113 -15.88 -14.13 -4.06
CA ASP A 113 -16.78 -14.51 -5.16
C ASP A 113 -18.25 -14.49 -4.70
N GLY A 114 -18.71 -13.30 -4.28
CA GLY A 114 -19.99 -13.03 -3.62
C GLY A 114 -19.79 -12.44 -2.23
N ALA A 115 -20.88 -12.06 -1.56
CA ALA A 115 -20.87 -11.27 -0.33
C ALA A 115 -19.87 -11.70 0.76
N ALA A 116 -19.32 -10.73 1.47
CA ALA A 116 -18.39 -10.90 2.58
C ALA A 116 -18.75 -9.97 3.73
N LEU A 117 -18.70 -10.54 4.94
CA LEU A 117 -18.85 -9.81 6.19
C LEU A 117 -17.49 -9.74 6.89
N ILE A 118 -16.98 -8.52 7.08
CA ILE A 118 -15.75 -8.27 7.82
C ILE A 118 -16.13 -7.56 9.12
N GLU A 119 -15.85 -8.20 10.24
CA GLU A 119 -16.01 -7.66 11.59
C GLU A 119 -14.65 -7.56 12.31
N GLY A 120 -13.68 -8.38 11.92
CA GLY A 120 -12.35 -8.47 12.53
C GLY A 120 -11.38 -7.35 12.17
N THR A 121 -10.11 -7.53 12.55
CA THR A 121 -9.02 -6.58 12.29
C THR A 121 -8.12 -7.06 11.15
N ILE A 122 -7.86 -6.20 10.17
CA ILE A 122 -6.87 -6.42 9.10
C ILE A 122 -5.80 -5.35 9.24
N ASP A 123 -4.57 -5.74 9.58
CA ASP A 123 -3.45 -4.83 9.81
C ASP A 123 -2.30 -5.09 8.81
N VAL A 124 -2.13 -4.13 7.90
CA VAL A 124 -1.02 -4.02 6.95
C VAL A 124 -0.14 -2.80 7.26
N SER A 125 -0.14 -2.32 8.49
CA SER A 125 0.63 -1.14 8.90
C SER A 125 2.15 -1.38 8.88
N GLY A 126 2.91 -0.33 8.60
CA GLY A 126 4.36 -0.32 8.64
C GLY A 126 4.88 -0.28 10.09
N GLY A 127 5.99 -0.99 10.34
CA GLY A 127 6.66 -0.98 11.64
C GLY A 127 7.33 0.36 11.96
N SER A 128 7.41 0.68 13.25
CA SER A 128 8.12 1.86 13.75
C SER A 128 9.65 1.68 13.73
N GLY A 129 10.38 2.77 13.55
CA GLY A 129 11.83 2.80 13.73
C GLY A 129 12.24 2.57 15.19
N VAL A 130 13.48 2.14 15.42
CA VAL A 130 13.99 1.88 16.78
C VAL A 130 14.92 3.01 17.23
N ASP A 131 14.82 3.33 18.52
CA ASP A 131 15.63 4.32 19.22
C ASP A 131 17.13 4.01 19.16
N ASN A 132 17.95 5.01 18.81
CA ASN A 132 19.43 4.93 18.79
C ASN A 132 19.98 3.64 18.14
N SER A 133 19.29 3.15 17.12
CA SER A 133 19.50 1.84 16.55
C SER A 133 19.73 1.92 15.06
N THR A 134 20.54 0.99 14.55
CA THR A 134 20.65 0.73 13.12
C THR A 134 19.41 0.04 12.57
N THR A 135 18.38 -0.23 13.38
CA THR A 135 17.14 -0.89 12.95
C THR A 135 16.11 0.14 12.52
N ALA A 136 15.67 0.02 11.26
CA ALA A 136 14.58 0.80 10.70
C ALA A 136 13.23 0.10 10.90
N GLY A 137 12.15 0.86 10.77
CA GLY A 137 10.82 0.28 10.60
C GLY A 137 10.76 -0.64 9.39
N THR A 138 10.06 -1.76 9.51
CA THR A 138 9.85 -2.73 8.42
C THR A 138 8.51 -2.47 7.74
N GLY A 139 8.54 -2.26 6.43
CA GLY A 139 7.35 -2.17 5.60
C GLY A 139 6.85 -3.57 5.23
N VAL A 140 5.54 -3.67 5.05
CA VAL A 140 4.86 -4.92 4.68
C VAL A 140 3.86 -4.62 3.57
N ALA A 141 3.41 -5.67 2.88
CA ALA A 141 2.36 -5.56 1.87
C ALA A 141 2.61 -4.46 0.80
N GLY A 142 3.85 -4.28 0.34
CA GLY A 142 4.20 -3.21 -0.61
C GLY A 142 4.61 -1.87 0.02
N GLY A 143 4.54 -1.74 1.35
CA GLY A 143 5.09 -0.60 2.08
C GLY A 143 6.62 -0.58 2.10
N GLY A 144 7.21 0.61 1.99
CA GLY A 144 8.65 0.80 2.01
C GLY A 144 9.26 0.80 3.41
N ASN A 145 10.40 0.15 3.59
CA ASN A 145 11.17 0.20 4.84
C ASN A 145 11.63 1.62 5.20
N GLY A 146 11.75 1.91 6.49
CA GLY A 146 12.39 3.12 6.97
C GLY A 146 13.90 3.15 6.73
N GLY A 147 14.52 4.30 6.95
CA GLY A 147 15.97 4.45 6.91
C GLY A 147 16.66 3.94 8.16
N TYR A 148 17.83 3.31 8.00
CA TYR A 148 18.66 2.83 9.10
C TYR A 148 19.46 3.96 9.76
N GLY A 149 19.42 4.06 11.10
CA GLY A 149 20.14 5.07 11.91
C GLY A 149 21.68 4.94 11.96
N ASN A 150 22.31 4.32 10.96
CA ASN A 150 23.72 3.95 11.02
C ASN A 150 24.69 5.13 10.84
N TRP A 151 25.87 5.01 11.45
CA TRP A 151 27.02 5.89 11.22
C TRP A 151 27.99 5.26 10.21
N PRO A 152 28.64 6.03 9.31
CA PRO A 152 28.57 7.49 9.13
C PRO A 152 27.50 7.94 8.13
N THR A 153 26.72 7.05 7.55
CA THR A 153 25.74 7.39 6.51
C THR A 153 24.37 6.90 6.93
N PRO A 154 23.56 7.75 7.57
CA PRO A 154 22.15 7.47 7.82
C PRO A 154 21.43 7.08 6.53
N GLY A 155 20.59 6.05 6.62
CA GLY A 155 19.82 5.58 5.48
C GLY A 155 18.68 6.51 5.12
N ASN A 156 18.41 6.64 3.83
CA ASN A 156 17.11 7.09 3.35
C ASN A 156 16.06 5.98 3.61
N GLY A 157 14.80 6.36 3.64
CA GLY A 157 13.71 5.39 3.53
C GLY A 157 13.70 4.71 2.16
N VAL A 158 12.77 3.76 1.99
CA VAL A 158 12.52 3.04 0.74
C VAL A 158 11.14 3.43 0.20
N GLY A 159 11.01 3.47 -1.12
CA GLY A 159 9.77 3.78 -1.84
C GLY A 159 9.85 5.04 -2.72
N PRO A 160 8.89 5.26 -3.62
CA PRO A 160 8.89 6.40 -4.56
C PRO A 160 8.92 7.78 -3.87
N GLY A 161 8.33 7.88 -2.67
CA GLY A 161 8.30 9.06 -1.82
C GLY A 161 9.19 8.92 -0.59
N ALA A 162 10.30 8.18 -0.68
CA ALA A 162 11.18 7.95 0.47
C ALA A 162 11.67 9.24 1.15
N GLY A 163 11.66 9.24 2.48
CA GLY A 163 12.28 10.28 3.29
C GLY A 163 13.81 10.25 3.19
N ILE A 164 14.44 11.42 3.28
CA ILE A 164 15.89 11.60 3.18
C ILE A 164 16.49 11.44 4.57
N GLY A 165 17.54 10.62 4.68
CA GLY A 165 18.30 10.45 5.91
C GLY A 165 19.01 11.73 6.36
N GLY A 166 19.25 11.83 7.66
CA GLY A 166 20.06 12.89 8.25
C GLY A 166 21.49 12.91 7.73
N SER A 167 22.22 13.96 8.10
CA SER A 167 23.66 14.10 7.89
C SER A 167 24.44 13.72 9.15
N SER A 168 25.64 13.20 8.92
CA SER A 168 26.65 12.83 9.91
C SER A 168 27.70 13.91 10.15
N SER A 169 27.59 15.09 9.53
CA SER A 169 28.66 16.08 9.56
C SER A 169 28.83 16.68 10.97
N ALA A 170 29.82 16.16 11.70
CA ALA A 170 30.20 16.53 13.06
C ALA A 170 30.68 17.99 13.22
N SER A 171 30.79 18.73 12.12
CA SER A 171 31.42 20.05 12.05
C SER A 171 30.52 21.21 12.50
N PHE A 172 29.22 20.96 12.71
CA PHE A 172 28.27 22.01 13.07
C PHE A 172 27.36 21.54 14.20
N SER A 173 26.99 22.48 15.07
CA SER A 173 25.99 22.37 16.14
C SER A 173 24.58 21.95 15.66
N GLY A 174 24.43 21.45 14.44
CA GLY A 174 23.19 21.04 13.78
C GLY A 174 23.20 19.55 13.49
N VAL A 175 22.93 18.77 14.53
CA VAL A 175 22.24 17.48 14.43
C VAL A 175 21.12 17.58 13.39
N SER A 176 21.11 16.68 12.41
CA SER A 176 20.12 16.73 11.32
C SER A 176 19.24 15.51 11.34
N SER A 177 17.95 15.75 11.54
CA SER A 177 16.92 14.72 11.53
C SER A 177 16.55 14.27 10.14
N GLY A 178 16.07 13.03 10.04
CA GLY A 178 15.49 12.49 8.81
C GLY A 178 14.18 13.17 8.46
N SER A 179 13.88 13.28 7.17
CA SER A 179 12.57 13.74 6.69
C SER A 179 11.58 12.58 6.56
N GLY A 180 10.28 12.88 6.54
CA GLY A 180 9.24 11.86 6.47
C GLY A 180 8.99 11.35 5.06
N GLY A 181 8.44 10.14 4.95
CA GLY A 181 8.00 9.57 3.69
C GLY A 181 6.75 10.28 3.16
N GLY A 182 6.61 10.37 1.83
CA GLY A 182 5.41 10.85 1.14
C GLY A 182 4.59 9.67 0.58
N PHE A 183 3.29 9.84 0.49
CA PHE A 183 2.28 9.03 -0.23
C PHE A 183 0.98 9.81 -0.02
N GLY A 184 0.06 9.89 -1.00
CA GLY A 184 -1.16 10.71 -0.85
C GLY A 184 -0.92 12.22 -0.81
N THR A 185 -0.17 12.67 0.20
CA THR A 185 0.40 13.99 0.42
C THR A 185 1.94 13.91 0.53
N ASN A 186 2.59 15.07 0.54
CA ASN A 186 4.02 15.13 0.82
C ASN A 186 4.30 14.75 2.28
N GLY A 187 5.47 14.17 2.52
CA GLY A 187 6.03 14.05 3.86
C GLY A 187 6.53 15.39 4.40
N GLY A 188 6.69 15.47 5.72
CA GLY A 188 7.23 16.62 6.41
C GLY A 188 8.74 16.73 6.24
N ASN A 189 9.25 17.96 6.22
CA ASN A 189 10.68 18.23 6.21
C ASN A 189 11.33 17.81 7.53
N GLY A 190 12.55 17.31 7.47
CA GLY A 190 13.37 16.98 8.63
C GLY A 190 14.49 17.98 8.88
N GLY A 191 14.96 18.07 10.12
CA GLY A 191 16.12 18.86 10.51
C GLY A 191 15.82 20.33 10.81
N ALA A 192 16.79 21.03 11.40
CA ALA A 192 16.68 22.43 11.79
C ALA A 192 17.80 23.29 11.17
N GLY A 193 17.49 24.53 10.81
CA GLY A 193 18.49 25.50 10.31
C GLY A 193 19.02 25.18 8.91
N VAL A 194 20.34 25.05 8.77
CA VAL A 194 21.04 24.97 7.46
C VAL A 194 21.06 23.57 6.82
N THR A 195 20.55 22.55 7.52
CA THR A 195 20.58 21.15 7.06
C THR A 195 19.21 20.58 6.73
N GLY A 196 18.23 21.44 6.44
CA GLY A 196 16.86 21.02 6.12
C GLY A 196 16.81 19.92 5.06
N LYS A 197 16.10 18.85 5.36
CA LYS A 197 15.86 17.72 4.46
C LYS A 197 14.41 17.81 3.97
N ALA A 198 14.23 17.92 2.66
CA ALA A 198 12.90 17.91 2.08
C ALA A 198 12.20 16.58 2.41
N GLY A 199 10.93 16.65 2.79
CA GLY A 199 10.07 15.46 2.88
C GLY A 199 9.89 14.78 1.53
N GLY A 200 9.51 13.50 1.57
CA GLY A 200 9.21 12.74 0.37
C GLY A 200 8.03 13.33 -0.41
N SER A 201 8.11 13.30 -1.74
CA SER A 201 7.02 13.75 -2.62
C SER A 201 5.80 12.82 -2.51
N ALA A 202 4.60 13.39 -2.67
CA ALA A 202 3.37 12.64 -2.82
C ALA A 202 3.40 11.78 -4.10
N TYR A 203 2.84 10.57 -4.00
CA TYR A 203 2.52 9.68 -5.11
C TYR A 203 1.30 8.84 -4.73
N GLY A 204 1.04 7.72 -5.42
CA GLY A 204 -0.13 6.88 -5.20
C GLY A 204 -1.27 7.33 -6.08
N ASP A 205 -1.69 6.51 -7.03
CA ASP A 205 -3.02 6.61 -7.63
C ASP A 205 -3.65 5.22 -7.67
N LEU A 206 -4.51 4.94 -6.68
CA LEU A 206 -5.23 3.68 -6.52
C LEU A 206 -6.23 3.41 -7.67
N ALA A 207 -6.41 4.34 -8.63
CA ALA A 207 -7.09 4.04 -9.89
C ALA A 207 -6.24 3.19 -10.86
N THR A 208 -4.92 3.17 -10.64
CA THR A 208 -3.96 2.73 -11.64
C THR A 208 -2.94 1.74 -11.09
N VAL A 209 -2.61 1.81 -9.80
CA VAL A 209 -1.60 1.00 -9.15
C VAL A 209 -2.01 0.78 -7.69
N LEU A 210 -2.12 -0.48 -7.26
CA LEU A 210 -2.18 -0.84 -5.84
C LEU A 210 -0.76 -0.79 -5.26
N GLU A 211 -0.44 0.26 -4.52
CA GLU A 211 0.89 0.48 -3.95
C GLU A 211 0.83 1.05 -2.54
N GLY A 212 1.85 0.72 -1.75
CA GLY A 212 1.96 1.12 -0.35
C GLY A 212 2.69 2.45 -0.17
N GLY A 213 2.73 2.90 1.08
CA GLY A 213 3.46 4.08 1.52
C GLY A 213 4.98 3.91 1.45
N SER A 214 5.69 5.02 1.60
CA SER A 214 7.15 5.08 1.65
C SER A 214 7.67 5.26 3.06
N GLY A 215 8.85 4.70 3.34
CA GLY A 215 9.51 4.87 4.62
C GLY A 215 10.11 6.26 4.81
N GLY A 216 10.19 6.68 6.08
CA GLY A 216 10.89 7.89 6.51
C GLY A 216 12.40 7.72 6.55
N GLY A 217 13.14 8.83 6.42
CA GLY A 217 14.60 8.84 6.52
C GLY A 217 15.08 8.66 7.96
N ALA A 218 16.26 8.07 8.13
CA ALA A 218 16.88 7.93 9.45
C ALA A 218 17.34 9.27 10.04
N GLY A 219 17.48 9.35 11.36
CA GLY A 219 18.20 10.42 12.02
C GLY A 219 19.70 10.38 11.69
N GLY A 220 20.35 11.55 11.68
CA GLY A 220 21.81 11.68 11.67
C GLY A 220 22.50 10.94 12.83
N ALA A 221 23.83 11.03 12.93
CA ALA A 221 24.46 10.64 14.19
C ALA A 221 24.62 11.85 15.11
N GLY A 222 24.60 11.56 16.41
CA GLY A 222 24.92 12.53 17.43
C GLY A 222 26.44 12.75 17.56
N PRO A 223 26.85 13.70 18.42
CA PRO A 223 28.23 13.79 18.86
C PRO A 223 28.69 12.43 19.45
N TYR A 224 29.98 12.12 19.31
CA TYR A 224 30.60 10.88 19.80
C TYR A 224 30.19 9.59 19.07
N TYR A 225 29.86 9.67 17.77
CA TYR A 225 29.63 8.49 16.93
C TYR A 225 28.42 7.64 17.36
N THR A 226 27.43 8.28 17.99
CA THR A 226 26.19 7.61 18.40
C THR A 226 25.26 7.45 17.20
N PRO A 227 24.72 6.24 16.95
CA PRO A 227 23.71 6.03 15.91
C PRO A 227 22.50 6.95 16.09
N GLY A 228 21.91 7.36 14.97
CA GLY A 228 20.63 8.04 14.96
C GLY A 228 19.47 7.10 15.23
N ALA A 229 18.27 7.67 15.36
CA ALA A 229 17.05 6.86 15.36
C ALA A 229 16.73 6.34 13.96
N GLY A 230 16.15 5.14 13.90
CA GLY A 230 15.58 4.59 12.66
C GLY A 230 14.36 5.40 12.18
N GLY A 231 14.18 5.49 10.87
CA GLY A 231 12.95 6.00 10.26
C GLY A 231 11.82 4.97 10.36
N GLY A 232 10.58 5.45 10.39
CA GLY A 232 9.39 4.60 10.33
C GLY A 232 9.14 4.05 8.92
N ALA A 233 8.52 2.87 8.81
CA ALA A 233 8.15 2.30 7.52
C ALA A 233 6.85 2.88 6.95
N GLY A 234 6.67 2.82 5.64
CA GLY A 234 5.40 3.11 4.99
C GLY A 234 4.37 2.01 5.25
N GLY A 235 3.09 2.39 5.33
CA GLY A 235 1.97 1.45 5.43
C GLY A 235 1.80 0.61 4.15
N GLY A 236 1.22 -0.58 4.27
CA GLY A 236 1.01 -1.51 3.16
C GLY A 236 -0.10 -1.09 2.18
N ALA A 237 -0.24 -1.88 1.13
CA ALA A 237 -1.29 -1.77 0.13
C ALA A 237 -2.26 -2.96 0.29
N LEU A 238 -3.54 -2.65 0.45
CA LEU A 238 -4.60 -3.62 0.65
C LEU A 238 -5.75 -3.35 -0.32
N GLU A 239 -6.17 -4.41 -1.02
CA GLU A 239 -7.41 -4.47 -1.76
C GLU A 239 -8.37 -5.47 -1.09
N ILE A 240 -9.61 -5.05 -0.88
CA ILE A 240 -10.70 -5.93 -0.49
C ILE A 240 -11.78 -5.81 -1.56
N GLY A 241 -11.99 -6.90 -2.28
CA GLY A 241 -12.88 -6.97 -3.42
C GLY A 241 -13.98 -7.98 -3.21
N ASP A 242 -15.22 -7.60 -3.50
CA ASP A 242 -16.38 -8.48 -3.45
C ASP A 242 -17.18 -8.36 -4.77
N LEU A 243 -17.94 -9.41 -5.10
CA LEU A 243 -18.88 -9.36 -6.22
C LEU A 243 -20.23 -8.75 -5.85
N THR A 244 -20.71 -8.84 -4.63
CA THR A 244 -22.03 -8.31 -4.27
C THR A 244 -21.89 -7.32 -3.12
N ASP A 245 -21.89 -7.79 -1.88
CA ASP A 245 -22.04 -6.96 -0.70
C ASP A 245 -20.79 -7.09 0.16
N LEU A 246 -20.01 -6.02 0.25
CA LEU A 246 -18.94 -5.90 1.22
C LEU A 246 -19.48 -5.15 2.45
N ASP A 247 -19.80 -5.91 3.49
CA ASP A 247 -20.25 -5.37 4.78
C ASP A 247 -19.10 -5.29 5.77
N LEU A 248 -18.76 -4.07 6.17
CA LEU A 248 -17.79 -3.78 7.23
C LEU A 248 -18.56 -3.42 8.51
N ALA A 249 -18.70 -4.39 9.41
CA ALA A 249 -19.48 -4.29 10.63
C ALA A 249 -18.58 -4.36 11.88
N GLY A 250 -18.14 -3.21 12.37
CA GLY A 250 -17.14 -3.13 13.45
C GLY A 250 -15.72 -3.48 13.00
N ALA A 251 -15.48 -3.59 11.70
CA ALA A 251 -14.17 -3.91 11.13
C ALA A 251 -13.12 -2.86 11.50
N THR A 252 -11.88 -3.31 11.68
CA THR A 252 -10.72 -2.41 11.81
C THR A 252 -9.71 -2.71 10.70
N ILE A 253 -9.55 -1.81 9.74
CA ILE A 253 -8.65 -1.96 8.59
C ILE A 253 -7.55 -0.90 8.68
N LEU A 254 -6.30 -1.32 8.84
CA LEU A 254 -5.16 -0.45 9.10
C LEU A 254 -4.07 -0.61 8.05
N ALA A 255 -3.69 0.50 7.44
CA ALA A 255 -2.52 0.64 6.57
C ALA A 255 -1.69 1.84 7.02
N ASN A 256 -1.44 1.95 8.31
CA ASN A 256 -0.76 3.11 8.90
C ASN A 256 0.75 3.06 8.62
N GLY A 257 1.38 4.23 8.47
CA GLY A 257 2.82 4.37 8.50
C GLY A 257 3.37 4.26 9.92
N GLY A 258 4.58 3.74 10.05
CA GLY A 258 5.28 3.63 11.32
C GLY A 258 5.85 4.97 11.79
N ASP A 259 5.92 5.13 13.10
CA ASP A 259 6.60 6.25 13.74
C ASP A 259 8.13 6.09 13.64
N THR A 260 8.87 7.18 13.85
CA THR A 260 10.32 7.07 14.05
C THR A 260 10.68 6.54 15.44
N GLY A 261 11.91 6.05 15.61
CA GLY A 261 12.50 5.93 16.94
C GLY A 261 12.80 7.29 17.59
N SER A 262 12.80 7.35 18.91
CA SER A 262 13.26 8.48 19.70
C SER A 262 14.76 8.35 20.01
N SER A 263 15.46 9.47 20.18
CA SER A 263 16.74 9.44 20.90
C SER A 263 16.47 9.71 22.38
N THR A 264 16.82 8.76 23.25
CA THR A 264 16.56 8.88 24.70
C THR A 264 17.30 10.06 25.34
N ALA A 265 16.57 10.72 26.25
CA ALA A 265 16.89 11.99 26.89
C ALA A 265 18.32 12.06 27.48
N GLY A 266 19.08 13.06 27.02
CA GLY A 266 20.40 13.41 27.56
C GLY A 266 21.44 13.63 26.46
N ASN A 267 21.30 12.92 25.34
CA ASN A 267 22.06 13.18 24.13
C ASN A 267 21.17 13.91 23.11
N ILE A 268 21.74 14.94 22.50
CA ILE A 268 21.21 15.62 21.34
C ILE A 268 21.35 14.64 20.16
N GLY A 269 20.51 13.60 20.12
CA GLY A 269 20.42 12.66 19.02
C GLY A 269 19.42 13.20 18.00
N PRO A 270 19.72 13.15 16.69
CA PRO A 270 18.75 13.55 15.70
C PRO A 270 17.71 12.44 15.52
N ASN A 271 16.44 12.83 15.51
CA ASN A 271 15.32 11.93 15.28
C ASN A 271 15.22 11.53 13.80
N GLY A 272 14.64 10.36 13.50
CA GLY A 272 14.24 10.00 12.14
C GLY A 272 12.90 10.60 11.74
N GLY A 273 12.52 10.38 10.49
CA GLY A 273 11.20 10.73 9.96
C GLY A 273 10.20 9.58 10.10
N GLY A 274 8.91 9.92 10.18
CA GLY A 274 7.81 8.96 10.11
C GLY A 274 7.60 8.44 8.68
N GLY A 275 7.11 7.21 8.55
CA GLY A 275 6.70 6.66 7.25
C GLY A 275 5.31 7.14 6.86
N SER A 276 5.01 7.19 5.56
CA SER A 276 3.67 7.59 5.11
C SER A 276 2.64 6.47 5.27
N GLY A 277 1.36 6.85 5.30
CA GLY A 277 0.25 5.89 5.24
C GLY A 277 0.26 5.10 3.93
N GLY A 278 -0.44 3.97 3.94
CA GLY A 278 -0.57 3.04 2.82
C GLY A 278 -1.77 3.30 1.92
N GLY A 279 -2.06 2.33 1.05
CA GLY A 279 -3.18 2.34 0.12
C GLY A 279 -4.24 1.32 0.52
N ILE A 280 -5.50 1.74 0.64
CA ILE A 280 -6.64 0.84 0.85
C ILE A 280 -7.63 1.04 -0.30
N LEU A 281 -7.91 -0.04 -1.03
CA LEU A 281 -8.91 -0.11 -2.09
C LEU A 281 -10.02 -1.06 -1.66
N LEU A 282 -11.25 -0.55 -1.55
CA LEU A 282 -12.44 -1.35 -1.28
C LEU A 282 -13.32 -1.33 -2.53
N HIS A 283 -13.80 -2.48 -2.97
CA HIS A 283 -14.74 -2.51 -4.08
C HIS A 283 -15.75 -3.65 -4.00
N ALA A 284 -17.00 -3.36 -4.37
CA ALA A 284 -18.11 -4.31 -4.41
C ALA A 284 -19.28 -3.73 -5.23
N PHE A 285 -20.38 -4.47 -5.37
CA PHE A 285 -21.62 -3.86 -5.87
C PHE A 285 -22.09 -2.83 -4.84
N ASP A 286 -22.29 -3.29 -3.60
CA ASP A 286 -22.61 -2.49 -2.43
C ASP A 286 -21.46 -2.54 -1.42
N VAL A 287 -21.01 -1.38 -0.96
CA VAL A 287 -20.04 -1.26 0.14
C VAL A 287 -20.72 -0.55 1.31
N SER A 288 -20.73 -1.19 2.48
CA SER A 288 -21.32 -0.61 3.69
C SER A 288 -20.34 -0.62 4.85
N MET A 289 -20.34 0.47 5.62
CA MET A 289 -19.55 0.63 6.85
C MET A 289 -20.48 1.05 7.97
N ASP A 290 -20.54 0.27 9.04
CA ASP A 290 -21.29 0.62 10.24
C ASP A 290 -20.57 1.68 11.10
N LEU A 291 -21.23 2.11 12.18
CA LEU A 291 -20.72 3.16 13.09
C LEU A 291 -19.43 2.77 13.82
N SER A 292 -19.17 1.47 14.00
CA SER A 292 -17.98 0.96 14.69
C SER A 292 -16.81 0.67 13.77
N THR A 293 -17.03 0.66 12.45
CA THR A 293 -15.98 0.42 11.47
C THR A 293 -14.95 1.54 11.43
N VAL A 294 -13.68 1.15 11.39
CA VAL A 294 -12.51 2.02 11.29
C VAL A 294 -11.65 1.59 10.10
N VAL A 295 -11.42 2.50 9.17
CA VAL A 295 -10.51 2.34 8.03
C VAL A 295 -9.48 3.46 8.08
N GLN A 296 -8.21 3.11 8.29
CA GLN A 296 -7.13 4.08 8.48
C GLN A 296 -5.96 3.81 7.55
N ALA A 297 -5.51 4.86 6.89
CA ALA A 297 -4.24 4.91 6.22
C ALA A 297 -3.50 6.17 6.69
N ASN A 298 -3.18 6.25 7.97
CA ASN A 298 -2.54 7.42 8.57
C ASN A 298 -1.02 7.38 8.39
N GLY A 299 -0.38 8.54 8.29
CA GLY A 299 1.08 8.67 8.31
C GLY A 299 1.63 8.61 9.74
N GLY A 300 2.85 8.11 9.88
CA GLY A 300 3.57 8.06 11.14
C GLY A 300 4.13 9.43 11.56
N SER A 301 4.30 9.61 12.86
CA SER A 301 4.89 10.80 13.45
C SER A 301 6.41 10.83 13.30
N GLY A 302 6.94 12.01 12.99
CA GLY A 302 8.37 12.30 13.12
C GLY A 302 8.74 12.57 14.58
N GLY A 303 10.03 12.46 14.91
CA GLY A 303 10.44 12.59 16.30
C GLY A 303 10.41 14.04 16.77
N VAL A 304 10.05 14.23 18.04
CA VAL A 304 9.84 15.54 18.66
C VAL A 304 11.10 16.07 19.37
N GLY A 305 11.21 17.39 19.54
CA GLY A 305 12.28 18.04 20.32
C GLY A 305 13.03 19.14 19.56
N ALA A 306 14.24 19.45 20.01
CA ALA A 306 15.08 20.50 19.40
C ALA A 306 15.50 20.18 17.95
N VAL A 307 15.44 18.91 17.56
CA VAL A 307 15.67 18.44 16.20
C VAL A 307 14.48 17.61 15.78
N GLN A 308 13.55 18.24 15.06
CA GLN A 308 12.31 17.56 14.67
C GLN A 308 12.54 16.70 13.43
N GLY A 309 12.11 15.44 13.52
CA GLY A 309 11.97 14.56 12.37
C GLY A 309 10.75 14.93 11.55
N GLY A 310 10.82 14.71 10.23
CA GLY A 310 9.66 14.94 9.37
C GLY A 310 8.53 13.95 9.65
N CYS A 311 7.29 14.42 9.74
CA CYS A 311 6.10 13.56 9.77
C CYS A 311 5.89 12.82 8.44
N GLY A 312 5.27 11.65 8.46
CA GLY A 312 4.86 10.92 7.27
C GLY A 312 3.64 11.57 6.60
N GLY A 313 3.59 11.51 5.27
CA GLY A 313 2.41 11.87 4.50
C GLY A 313 1.23 10.94 4.80
N ALA A 314 0.02 11.39 4.50
CA ALA A 314 -1.18 10.59 4.65
C ALA A 314 -1.19 9.35 3.75
N GLY A 315 -2.15 8.46 3.93
CA GLY A 315 -2.43 7.35 3.04
C GLY A 315 -3.37 7.74 1.89
N ARG A 316 -3.98 6.72 1.29
CA ARG A 316 -5.14 6.84 0.42
C ARG A 316 -6.13 5.74 0.76
N VAL A 317 -7.40 6.13 0.85
CA VAL A 317 -8.52 5.19 0.91
C VAL A 317 -9.39 5.46 -0.30
N ARG A 318 -9.61 4.42 -1.11
CA ARG A 318 -10.47 4.45 -2.28
C ARG A 318 -11.60 3.43 -2.13
N VAL A 319 -12.81 3.87 -2.42
CA VAL A 319 -13.98 3.00 -2.51
C VAL A 319 -14.51 3.04 -3.94
N VAL A 320 -14.72 1.88 -4.54
CA VAL A 320 -15.30 1.74 -5.88
C VAL A 320 -16.54 0.86 -5.79
N THR A 321 -17.70 1.41 -6.17
CA THR A 321 -18.94 0.64 -6.23
C THR A 321 -19.40 0.43 -7.66
N ASN A 322 -20.33 -0.50 -7.88
CA ASN A 322 -21.10 -0.50 -9.12
C ASN A 322 -21.85 0.85 -9.27
N THR A 323 -22.08 1.30 -10.51
CA THR A 323 -22.94 2.48 -10.78
C THR A 323 -24.39 2.27 -10.35
N GLU A 324 -24.88 1.04 -10.35
CA GLU A 324 -26.20 0.65 -9.86
C GLU A 324 -26.20 0.26 -8.37
N GLY A 325 -25.02 0.15 -7.76
CA GLY A 325 -24.86 -0.16 -6.35
C GLY A 325 -24.78 1.08 -5.46
N SER A 326 -24.34 0.90 -4.22
CA SER A 326 -24.35 1.95 -3.21
C SER A 326 -23.11 1.92 -2.31
N PHE A 327 -22.72 3.12 -1.84
CA PHE A 327 -21.73 3.28 -0.80
C PHE A 327 -22.38 3.94 0.42
N THR A 328 -22.44 3.23 1.54
CA THR A 328 -22.90 3.76 2.83
C THR A 328 -21.75 3.80 3.81
N ASN A 329 -21.42 4.99 4.31
CA ASN A 329 -20.38 5.17 5.32
C ASN A 329 -20.96 5.80 6.58
N ASN A 330 -21.17 5.00 7.62
CA ASN A 330 -21.49 5.47 8.97
C ASN A 330 -20.26 5.43 9.90
N GLY A 331 -19.16 4.82 9.47
CA GLY A 331 -17.96 4.61 10.27
C GLY A 331 -16.93 5.73 10.13
N THR A 332 -15.68 5.40 10.46
CA THR A 332 -14.52 6.27 10.26
C THR A 332 -13.70 5.75 9.09
N ALA A 333 -13.47 6.57 8.08
CA ALA A 333 -12.54 6.30 7.00
C ALA A 333 -11.62 7.51 6.83
N GLU A 334 -10.34 7.36 7.16
CA GLU A 334 -9.41 8.48 7.22
C GLU A 334 -8.01 8.16 6.66
N ALA A 335 -7.37 9.22 6.17
CA ALA A 335 -5.99 9.25 5.77
C ALA A 335 -5.40 10.56 6.28
N VAL A 336 -4.89 10.55 7.51
CA VAL A 336 -4.32 11.73 8.19
C VAL A 336 -2.80 11.63 8.12
N GLY A 337 -2.10 12.69 7.73
CA GLY A 337 -0.64 12.70 7.84
C GLY A 337 -0.19 12.64 9.31
N GLY A 338 1.06 12.28 9.54
CA GLY A 338 1.64 12.34 10.88
C GLY A 338 1.57 13.75 11.48
N ALA A 339 1.78 13.89 12.78
CA ALA A 339 1.62 15.18 13.48
C ALA A 339 2.33 16.36 12.77
N GLY A 340 1.55 17.33 12.30
CA GLY A 340 2.04 18.52 11.57
C GLY A 340 2.06 18.39 10.03
N CYS A 341 1.70 17.23 9.48
CA CYS A 341 1.57 16.99 8.04
C CYS A 341 0.13 17.17 7.55
N GLN A 342 -0.02 17.29 6.22
CA GLN A 342 -1.32 17.39 5.57
C GLN A 342 -2.06 16.05 5.61
N SER A 343 -3.38 16.11 5.79
CA SER A 343 -4.26 14.95 5.60
C SER A 343 -4.53 14.72 4.12
N GLY A 344 -4.71 13.45 3.76
CA GLY A 344 -5.20 13.00 2.46
C GLY A 344 -6.73 13.05 2.39
N SER A 345 -7.26 12.52 1.29
CA SER A 345 -8.70 12.45 1.05
C SER A 345 -9.16 11.01 0.89
N LEU A 346 -10.30 10.68 1.49
CA LEU A 346 -11.13 9.55 1.07
C LEU A 346 -11.69 9.85 -0.32
N LEU A 347 -11.58 8.91 -1.25
CA LEU A 347 -12.16 9.01 -2.58
C LEU A 347 -13.17 7.88 -2.81
N ALA A 348 -14.44 8.22 -2.97
CA ALA A 348 -15.48 7.28 -3.40
C ALA A 348 -15.84 7.55 -4.87
N THR A 349 -15.87 6.50 -5.68
CA THR A 349 -16.20 6.54 -7.12
C THR A 349 -17.11 5.37 -7.47
N SER A 350 -17.85 5.49 -8.57
CA SER A 350 -18.63 4.38 -9.13
C SER A 350 -18.06 3.95 -10.50
N GLN A 351 -18.20 2.67 -10.84
CA GLN A 351 -17.77 2.09 -12.12
C GLN A 351 -18.70 0.93 -12.52
N ASP A 352 -19.05 0.83 -13.80
CA ASP A 352 -20.02 -0.17 -14.29
C ASP A 352 -19.52 -1.63 -14.18
N ASP A 353 -18.19 -1.83 -14.23
CA ASP A 353 -17.56 -3.16 -14.26
C ASP A 353 -17.18 -3.71 -12.87
N VAL A 354 -17.67 -3.10 -11.78
CA VAL A 354 -17.41 -3.55 -10.41
C VAL A 354 -18.64 -4.24 -9.84
N GLY A 355 -18.52 -5.40 -9.20
CA GLY A 355 -19.63 -5.99 -8.43
C GLY A 355 -20.77 -6.60 -9.24
N ALA A 356 -20.58 -6.89 -10.52
CA ALA A 356 -21.53 -7.70 -11.25
C ALA A 356 -20.72 -8.62 -12.15
N GLY A 357 -20.74 -9.93 -11.87
CA GLY A 357 -20.16 -10.92 -12.78
C GLY A 357 -20.69 -10.60 -14.17
N SER A 358 -19.78 -10.27 -15.09
CA SER A 358 -20.04 -9.73 -16.43
C SER A 358 -21.17 -10.48 -17.13
N ALA A 359 -22.41 -10.09 -16.86
CA ALA A 359 -23.55 -10.43 -17.67
C ALA A 359 -23.56 -9.38 -18.77
N THR A 360 -22.61 -9.49 -19.70
CA THR A 360 -22.88 -8.97 -21.04
C THR A 360 -24.19 -9.64 -21.45
N PRO A 361 -25.29 -8.90 -21.67
CA PRO A 361 -26.49 -9.52 -22.20
C PRO A 361 -26.06 -10.22 -23.49
N PRO A 362 -26.37 -11.51 -23.71
CA PRO A 362 -26.02 -12.16 -24.96
C PRO A 362 -26.57 -11.29 -26.06
N THR A 363 -25.68 -10.68 -26.86
CA THR A 363 -26.06 -9.83 -27.98
C THR A 363 -26.99 -10.67 -28.83
N GLY A 364 -28.28 -10.31 -28.79
CA GLY A 364 -29.33 -11.06 -29.45
C GLY A 364 -28.93 -11.30 -30.89
N VAL A 365 -28.78 -12.56 -31.25
CA VAL A 365 -28.84 -12.97 -32.65
C VAL A 365 -30.15 -12.40 -33.19
N PRO A 366 -30.14 -11.57 -34.24
CA PRO A 366 -31.38 -11.11 -34.85
C PRO A 366 -32.16 -12.35 -35.29
N ALA A 367 -33.40 -12.49 -34.83
CA ALA A 367 -34.30 -13.50 -35.34
C ALA A 367 -34.44 -13.36 -36.86
N PRO A 368 -34.55 -14.48 -37.61
CA PRO A 368 -34.61 -14.48 -39.07
C PRO A 368 -35.80 -13.71 -39.65
#